data_AF-A0ABD3ZC53-F1
#
_entry.id   AF-A0ABD3ZC53-F1
#
_cell.length_a   1.000
_cell.length_b   1.000
_cell.length_c   1.000
_cell.angle_alpha   90.00
_cell.angle_beta   90.00
_cell.angle_gamma   90.00
#
_symmetry.space_group_name_H-M   'P 1'
#
loop_
_entity.id
_entity.type
_entity.pdbx_description
1 polymer ?
#
loop_
_entity_poly.entity_id
_entity_poly.type
_entity_poly.pdbx_seq_one_letter_code
_entity_poly.pdbx_strand_id
1 'polypeptide(L)'
;MFTLPSLPPLEKSLHSAELAHPLNKLEEDKISQMVADLDLNGSIKEHYLTGWMGLCPLVMIRNYQDKRGTSNGFMLTSPGHFRFSVQAITFRIPKFLLWATFRRKPRTMSLIAYQQLGENGGGLMQYRNILDAEMKETVNQQWRDINDYLGAACYQVENDYPLWQMLEQTVTEEKANCLATMLASNGKKLQKDDEFSGLWQGELFIATRPAGETSPATSVIISWHVGDDIGSYLYGWLNNEQGEKQLALAIRPGKNEQFFTLNRFDAEHVQRAVALFKLVTSE
;
A
#
# COMPACT_ATOMS: atom_id res chain seq x y z
N MET A 1 6.90 25.16 14.14
CA MET A 1 7.34 24.76 12.78
C MET A 1 7.44 23.25 12.79
N PHE A 2 6.67 22.54 11.95
CA PHE A 2 6.58 21.08 12.01
C PHE A 2 7.69 20.42 11.19
N THR A 3 8.30 19.38 11.76
CA THR A 3 9.27 18.49 11.10
C THR A 3 8.70 17.08 11.01
N LEU A 4 9.12 16.31 10.02
CA LEU A 4 8.68 14.92 9.89
C LEU A 4 9.07 14.07 11.12
N PRO A 5 8.14 13.29 11.70
CA PRO A 5 8.43 12.48 12.88
C PRO A 5 9.27 11.26 12.49
N SER A 6 10.29 10.96 13.29
CA SER A 6 10.91 9.62 13.27
C SER A 6 9.91 8.61 13.81
N LEU A 7 9.74 7.50 13.10
CA LEU A 7 8.80 6.45 13.49
C LEU A 7 9.54 5.27 14.15
N PRO A 8 8.96 4.67 15.20
CA PRO A 8 9.52 3.45 15.77
C PRO A 8 9.33 2.27 14.79
N PRO A 9 10.16 1.22 14.87
CA PRO A 9 9.99 0.03 14.05
C PRO A 9 8.61 -0.60 14.27
N LEU A 10 8.06 -1.19 13.21
CA LEU A 10 6.78 -1.89 13.27
C LEU A 10 6.97 -3.29 13.83
N GLU A 11 6.00 -3.72 14.64
CA GLU A 11 5.81 -5.13 15.00
C GLU A 11 5.46 -5.95 13.76
N LYS A 12 5.99 -7.17 13.68
CA LYS A 12 5.84 -8.06 12.52
C LYS A 12 5.50 -9.46 12.98
N SER A 13 4.69 -10.18 12.20
CA SER A 13 4.41 -11.61 12.39
C SER A 13 4.45 -12.37 11.06
N LEU A 14 4.70 -13.68 11.11
CA LEU A 14 4.75 -14.62 9.96
C LEU A 14 5.88 -14.40 8.93
N HIS A 15 6.14 -13.15 8.53
CA HIS A 15 7.09 -12.79 7.47
C HIS A 15 8.01 -11.66 7.94
N SER A 16 9.25 -11.66 7.43
CA SER A 16 10.20 -10.55 7.61
C SER A 16 11.27 -10.60 6.53
N ALA A 17 12.00 -9.51 6.35
CA ALA A 17 13.17 -9.43 5.48
C ALA A 17 14.23 -10.49 5.81
N GLU A 18 14.44 -10.77 7.10
CA GLU A 18 15.43 -11.75 7.57
C GLU A 18 15.03 -13.19 7.27
N LEU A 19 13.72 -13.46 7.24
CA LEU A 19 13.14 -14.78 6.96
C LEU A 19 12.79 -14.96 5.47
N ALA A 20 12.99 -13.92 4.65
CA ALA A 20 12.63 -13.95 3.23
C ALA A 20 13.44 -15.04 2.50
N HIS A 21 12.73 -15.98 1.87
CA HIS A 21 13.37 -17.00 1.04
C HIS A 21 14.11 -16.33 -0.13
N PRO A 22 15.35 -16.74 -0.44
CA PRO A 22 16.05 -16.26 -1.63
C PRO A 22 15.21 -16.49 -2.89
N LEU A 23 15.13 -15.48 -3.76
CA LEU A 23 14.29 -15.54 -4.97
C LEU A 23 14.61 -16.73 -5.89
N ASN A 24 15.87 -17.16 -5.96
CA ASN A 24 16.27 -18.34 -6.74
C ASN A 24 15.84 -19.68 -6.13
N LYS A 25 15.38 -19.69 -4.88
CA LYS A 25 14.90 -20.87 -4.14
C LYS A 25 13.43 -20.74 -3.73
N LEU A 26 12.72 -19.75 -4.29
CA LEU A 26 11.34 -19.48 -3.93
C LEU A 26 10.41 -20.48 -4.64
N GLU A 27 9.70 -21.27 -3.84
CA GLU A 27 8.77 -22.29 -4.30
C GLU A 27 7.34 -21.73 -4.45
N GLU A 28 6.58 -22.30 -5.37
CA GLU A 28 5.24 -21.84 -5.73
C GLU A 28 4.23 -21.94 -4.58
N ASP A 29 4.36 -22.98 -3.76
CA ASP A 29 3.51 -23.21 -2.59
C ASP A 29 3.76 -22.14 -1.52
N LYS A 30 5.02 -21.68 -1.36
CA LYS A 30 5.34 -20.59 -0.44
C LYS A 30 4.73 -19.27 -0.89
N ILE A 31 4.79 -18.93 -2.18
CA ILE A 31 4.14 -17.74 -2.73
C ILE A 31 2.63 -17.78 -2.47
N SER A 32 2.00 -18.94 -2.73
CA SER A 32 0.56 -19.11 -2.54
C SER A 32 0.17 -19.01 -1.06
N GLN A 33 0.98 -19.55 -0.15
CA GLN A 33 0.78 -19.43 1.29
C GLN A 33 0.88 -17.96 1.75
N MET A 34 1.89 -17.23 1.30
CA MET A 34 2.07 -15.81 1.68
C MET A 34 0.88 -14.95 1.26
N VAL A 35 0.28 -15.21 0.09
CA VAL A 35 -0.94 -14.53 -0.35
C VAL A 35 -2.14 -14.94 0.52
N ALA A 36 -2.17 -16.18 0.99
CA ALA A 36 -3.24 -16.68 1.85
C ALA A 36 -3.17 -16.15 3.28
N ASP A 37 -1.98 -15.86 3.79
CA ASP A 37 -1.77 -15.36 5.15
C ASP A 37 -2.41 -13.98 5.40
N LEU A 38 -2.61 -13.16 4.36
CA LEU A 38 -3.28 -11.87 4.44
C LEU A 38 -4.72 -11.88 3.89
N ASP A 39 -5.32 -13.07 3.73
CA ASP A 39 -6.69 -13.20 3.21
C ASP A 39 -7.74 -12.75 4.22
N LEU A 40 -8.21 -11.53 4.03
CA LEU A 40 -9.24 -10.92 4.88
C LEU A 40 -10.64 -11.51 4.68
N ASN A 41 -10.89 -12.17 3.55
CA ASN A 41 -12.24 -12.57 3.14
C ASN A 41 -12.48 -14.07 3.20
N GLY A 42 -11.44 -14.89 3.40
CA GLY A 42 -11.51 -16.36 3.37
C GLY A 42 -11.99 -16.91 2.02
N SER A 43 -12.00 -16.08 0.98
CA SER A 43 -12.70 -16.39 -0.27
C SER A 43 -11.82 -17.23 -1.19
N ILE A 44 -12.41 -18.28 -1.74
CA ILE A 44 -11.79 -19.09 -2.79
C ILE A 44 -11.91 -18.44 -4.19
N LYS A 45 -12.73 -17.38 -4.34
CA LYS A 45 -12.87 -16.64 -5.60
C LYS A 45 -11.68 -15.72 -5.85
N GLU A 46 -11.48 -15.37 -7.12
CA GLU A 46 -10.53 -14.34 -7.54
C GLU A 46 -10.77 -13.05 -6.74
N HIS A 47 -9.70 -12.52 -6.16
CA HIS A 47 -9.73 -11.19 -5.57
C HIS A 47 -8.33 -10.56 -5.56
N TYR A 48 -8.34 -9.23 -5.52
CA TYR A 48 -7.15 -8.41 -5.46
C TYR A 48 -7.20 -7.62 -4.16
N LEU A 49 -6.08 -7.61 -3.45
CA LEU A 49 -5.87 -6.76 -2.29
C LEU A 49 -4.72 -5.82 -2.61
N THR A 50 -4.98 -4.53 -2.61
CA THR A 50 -3.95 -3.51 -2.89
C THR A 50 -3.50 -2.93 -1.58
N GLY A 51 -2.21 -3.09 -1.26
CA GLY A 51 -1.52 -2.40 -0.18
C GLY A 51 -0.57 -1.32 -0.70
N TRP A 52 0.06 -0.58 0.21
CA TRP A 52 0.99 0.50 -0.13
C TRP A 52 2.32 0.37 0.63
N MET A 53 3.41 0.31 -0.13
CA MET A 53 4.79 0.34 0.38
C MET A 53 5.40 1.70 0.03
N GLY A 54 5.40 2.64 0.98
CA GLY A 54 5.72 4.02 0.68
C GLY A 54 4.76 4.60 -0.37
N LEU A 55 5.28 5.13 -1.48
CA LEU A 55 4.43 5.63 -2.58
C LEU A 55 4.15 4.56 -3.65
N CYS A 56 4.61 3.32 -3.44
CA CYS A 56 4.49 2.24 -4.41
C CYS A 56 3.31 1.33 -4.06
N PRO A 57 2.31 1.14 -4.95
CA PRO A 57 1.27 0.15 -4.75
C PRO A 57 1.83 -1.28 -4.84
N LEU A 58 1.44 -2.11 -3.87
CA LEU A 58 1.65 -3.55 -3.85
C LEU A 58 0.31 -4.26 -4.07
N VAL A 59 0.13 -4.90 -5.22
CA VAL A 59 -1.06 -5.68 -5.52
C VAL A 59 -0.82 -7.14 -5.17
N MET A 60 -1.63 -7.66 -4.25
CA MET A 60 -1.73 -9.08 -3.92
C MET A 60 -2.84 -9.69 -4.76
N ILE A 61 -2.48 -10.69 -5.54
CA ILE A 61 -3.35 -11.37 -6.49
C ILE A 61 -3.64 -12.74 -5.93
N ARG A 62 -4.91 -13.05 -5.66
CA ARG A 62 -5.32 -14.38 -5.23
C ARG A 62 -6.28 -14.99 -6.23
N ASN A 63 -6.00 -16.23 -6.61
CA ASN A 63 -6.83 -17.07 -7.45
C ASN A 63 -7.28 -16.35 -8.73
N TYR A 64 -6.41 -15.54 -9.35
CA TYR A 64 -6.68 -15.00 -10.68
C TYR A 64 -7.00 -16.14 -11.63
N GLN A 65 -8.06 -16.03 -12.44
CA GLN A 65 -8.41 -17.05 -13.41
C GLN A 65 -8.67 -16.45 -14.79
N ASP A 66 -7.93 -16.93 -15.79
CA ASP A 66 -8.20 -16.63 -17.20
C ASP A 66 -8.12 -17.90 -18.06
N LYS A 67 -8.46 -17.78 -19.33
CA LYS A 67 -8.33 -18.82 -20.37
C LYS A 67 -6.93 -19.45 -20.39
N ARG A 68 -5.89 -18.73 -19.95
CA ARG A 68 -4.49 -19.19 -19.95
C ARG A 68 -4.07 -19.96 -18.70
N GLY A 69 -4.81 -19.87 -17.60
CA GLY A 69 -4.42 -20.49 -16.34
C GLY A 69 -4.88 -19.70 -15.11
N THR A 70 -4.27 -20.01 -13.98
CA THR A 70 -4.50 -19.31 -12.72
C THR A 70 -3.21 -18.77 -12.13
N SER A 71 -3.29 -17.70 -11.33
CA SER A 71 -2.12 -17.19 -10.60
C SER A 71 -2.44 -16.70 -9.19
N ASN A 72 -1.44 -16.82 -8.33
CA ASN A 72 -1.34 -16.16 -7.03
C ASN A 72 -0.02 -15.40 -6.98
N GLY A 73 0.03 -14.25 -6.32
CA GLY A 73 1.31 -13.60 -6.04
C GLY A 73 1.22 -12.12 -5.77
N PHE A 74 2.34 -11.45 -5.96
CA PHE A 74 2.57 -10.05 -5.62
C PHE A 74 3.03 -9.27 -6.85
N MET A 75 2.58 -8.03 -6.96
CA MET A 75 3.07 -7.08 -7.96
C MET A 75 3.32 -5.73 -7.29
N LEU A 76 4.59 -5.36 -7.13
CA LEU A 76 5.01 -4.04 -6.67
C LEU A 76 5.26 -3.15 -7.89
N THR A 77 4.68 -1.95 -7.90
CA THR A 77 4.89 -0.99 -8.99
C THR A 77 5.38 0.34 -8.41
N SER A 78 6.46 0.87 -8.99
CA SER A 78 6.87 2.26 -8.82
C SER A 78 6.58 2.98 -10.15
N PRO A 79 5.56 3.87 -10.20
CA PRO A 79 5.17 4.55 -11.44
C PRO A 79 6.36 5.22 -12.13
N GLY A 80 6.49 5.03 -13.44
CA GLY A 80 7.60 5.61 -14.22
C GLY A 80 8.99 4.96 -13.99
N HIS A 81 9.16 4.10 -12.97
CA HIS A 81 10.44 3.51 -12.64
C HIS A 81 10.51 1.99 -12.88
N PHE A 82 9.65 1.21 -12.21
CA PHE A 82 9.70 -0.25 -12.34
C PHE A 82 8.39 -0.97 -11.99
N ARG A 83 8.30 -2.21 -12.46
CA ARG A 83 7.33 -3.21 -11.99
C ARG A 83 8.08 -4.49 -11.63
N PHE A 84 7.84 -4.97 -10.41
CA PHE A 84 8.39 -6.21 -9.88
C PHE A 84 7.24 -7.18 -9.57
N SER A 85 7.33 -8.42 -10.05
CA SER A 85 6.29 -9.44 -9.93
C SER A 85 6.87 -10.75 -9.43
N VAL A 86 6.20 -11.35 -8.44
CA VAL A 86 6.50 -12.67 -7.86
C VAL A 86 5.20 -13.47 -7.84
N GLN A 87 5.09 -14.48 -8.71
CA GLN A 87 3.82 -15.19 -8.91
C GLN A 87 4.01 -16.70 -8.99
N ALA A 88 3.06 -17.45 -8.44
CA ALA A 88 2.84 -18.86 -8.71
C ALA A 88 1.77 -18.98 -9.80
N ILE A 89 2.14 -19.49 -10.98
CA ILE A 89 1.26 -19.57 -12.15
C ILE A 89 1.00 -21.04 -12.51
N THR A 90 -0.27 -21.44 -12.58
CA THR A 90 -0.70 -22.75 -13.06
C THR A 90 -1.27 -22.61 -14.46
N PHE A 91 -0.56 -23.11 -15.47
CA PHE A 91 -1.01 -23.02 -16.87
C PHE A 91 -2.20 -23.94 -17.14
N ARG A 92 -3.16 -23.47 -17.93
CA ARG A 92 -4.25 -24.32 -18.42
C ARG A 92 -3.74 -25.21 -19.54
N ILE A 93 -3.67 -26.51 -19.29
CA ILE A 93 -3.28 -27.51 -20.30
C ILE A 93 -4.51 -28.36 -20.67
N PRO A 94 -4.85 -28.50 -21.98
CA PRO A 94 -5.87 -29.42 -22.45
C PRO A 94 -5.69 -30.84 -21.89
N LYS A 95 -6.78 -31.51 -21.48
CA LYS A 95 -6.73 -32.83 -20.84
C LYS A 95 -5.94 -33.85 -21.68
N PHE A 96 -6.15 -33.92 -22.99
CA PHE A 96 -5.44 -34.89 -23.83
C PHE A 96 -3.90 -34.72 -23.78
N LEU A 97 -3.39 -33.48 -23.65
CA LEU A 97 -1.95 -33.21 -23.49
C LEU A 97 -1.43 -33.63 -22.11
N LEU A 98 -2.23 -33.47 -21.06
CA LEU A 98 -1.88 -33.99 -19.73
C LEU A 98 -1.75 -35.52 -19.76
N TRP A 99 -2.67 -36.21 -20.44
CA TRP A 99 -2.63 -37.67 -20.58
C TRP A 99 -1.44 -38.13 -21.41
N ALA A 100 -1.19 -37.48 -22.55
CA ALA A 100 -0.03 -37.76 -23.41
C ALA A 100 1.31 -37.55 -22.71
N THR A 101 1.35 -36.70 -21.68
CA THR A 101 2.55 -36.44 -20.86
C THR A 101 2.54 -37.18 -19.51
N PHE A 102 1.61 -38.11 -19.30
CA PHE A 102 1.41 -38.87 -18.04
C PHE A 102 1.24 -37.99 -16.79
N ARG A 103 0.67 -36.79 -16.93
CA ARG A 103 0.43 -35.85 -15.83
C ARG A 103 -1.04 -35.87 -15.40
N ARG A 104 -1.27 -35.87 -14.09
CA ARG A 104 -2.62 -35.77 -13.50
C ARG A 104 -3.11 -34.33 -13.37
N LYS A 105 -2.20 -33.37 -13.20
CA LYS A 105 -2.51 -31.93 -13.06
C LYS A 105 -1.49 -31.10 -13.87
N PRO A 106 -1.86 -29.89 -14.33
CA PRO A 106 -0.90 -28.95 -14.86
C PRO A 106 0.17 -28.60 -13.83
N ARG A 107 1.35 -28.21 -14.32
CA ARG A 107 2.47 -27.78 -13.47
C ARG A 107 2.27 -26.32 -13.07
N THR A 108 2.36 -26.03 -11.79
CA THR A 108 2.57 -24.67 -11.28
C THR A 108 4.04 -24.30 -11.44
N MET A 109 4.31 -23.07 -11.87
CA MET A 109 5.66 -22.52 -11.99
C MET A 109 5.76 -21.19 -11.27
N SER A 110 6.91 -20.90 -10.66
CA SER A 110 7.24 -19.58 -10.17
C SER A 110 7.65 -18.67 -11.33
N LEU A 111 7.01 -17.50 -11.42
CA LEU A 111 7.39 -16.40 -12.29
C LEU A 111 7.86 -15.25 -11.42
N ILE A 112 9.16 -14.99 -11.47
CA ILE A 112 9.78 -13.83 -10.83
C ILE A 112 10.31 -12.96 -11.96
N ALA A 113 9.73 -11.77 -12.10
CA ALA A 113 9.99 -10.90 -13.23
C ALA A 113 10.11 -9.44 -12.80
N TYR A 114 10.99 -8.72 -13.48
CA TYR A 114 11.24 -7.30 -13.29
C TYR A 114 11.18 -6.58 -14.63
N GLN A 115 10.61 -5.39 -14.63
CA GLN A 115 10.50 -4.53 -15.80
C GLN A 115 10.84 -3.10 -15.40
N GLN A 116 11.79 -2.47 -16.08
CA GLN A 116 11.99 -1.02 -15.99
C GLN A 116 10.88 -0.32 -16.77
N LEU A 117 10.32 0.74 -16.20
CA LEU A 117 9.29 1.58 -16.81
C LEU A 117 9.90 2.94 -17.20
N GLY A 118 9.10 3.79 -17.86
CA GLY A 118 9.52 5.13 -18.27
C GLY A 118 10.26 5.18 -19.61
N GLU A 119 10.96 6.30 -19.86
CA GLU A 119 11.59 6.60 -21.15
C GLU A 119 12.71 5.61 -21.53
N ASN A 120 13.36 5.01 -20.54
CA ASN A 120 14.37 3.96 -20.72
C ASN A 120 13.80 2.55 -20.45
N GLY A 121 12.47 2.40 -20.49
CA GLY A 121 11.80 1.15 -20.16
C GLY A 121 12.19 -0.01 -21.06
N GLY A 122 12.62 -1.11 -20.44
CA GLY A 122 12.94 -2.36 -21.12
C GLY A 122 11.75 -3.33 -21.22
N GLY A 123 11.96 -4.43 -21.96
CA GLY A 123 11.05 -5.57 -21.92
C GLY A 123 11.05 -6.26 -20.54
N LEU A 124 10.02 -7.06 -20.27
CA LEU A 124 9.94 -7.88 -19.07
C LEU A 124 11.14 -8.85 -19.00
N MET A 125 11.91 -8.79 -17.92
CA MET A 125 13.06 -9.68 -17.67
C MET A 125 12.73 -10.66 -16.55
N GLN A 126 13.03 -11.95 -16.76
CA GLN A 126 12.93 -12.94 -15.69
C GLN A 126 14.14 -12.82 -14.75
N TYR A 127 13.93 -12.94 -13.45
CA TYR A 127 14.98 -12.80 -12.42
C TYR A 127 16.23 -13.65 -12.70
N ARG A 128 16.04 -14.89 -13.16
CA ARG A 128 17.15 -15.78 -13.52
C ARG A 128 18.05 -15.26 -14.65
N ASN A 129 17.54 -14.36 -15.48
CA ASN A 129 18.24 -13.77 -16.61
C ASN A 129 18.83 -12.38 -16.29
N ILE A 130 18.63 -11.86 -15.08
CA ILE A 130 19.28 -10.63 -14.63
C ILE A 130 20.76 -10.95 -14.40
N LEU A 131 21.61 -10.43 -15.28
CA LEU A 131 23.07 -10.61 -15.24
C LEU A 131 23.75 -9.53 -14.40
N ASP A 132 23.19 -8.32 -14.37
CA ASP A 132 23.70 -7.23 -13.56
C ASP A 132 23.49 -7.52 -12.07
N ALA A 133 24.57 -7.50 -11.31
CA ALA A 133 24.57 -7.82 -9.89
C ALA A 133 23.87 -6.75 -9.05
N GLU A 134 23.98 -5.48 -9.44
CA GLU A 134 23.36 -4.36 -8.71
C GLU A 134 21.83 -4.39 -8.88
N MET A 135 21.36 -4.56 -10.11
CA MET A 135 19.93 -4.79 -10.38
C MET A 135 19.41 -6.03 -9.65
N LYS A 136 20.18 -7.12 -9.63
CA LYS A 136 19.76 -8.35 -8.96
C LYS A 136 19.63 -8.17 -7.45
N GLU A 137 20.55 -7.43 -6.83
CA GLU A 137 20.48 -7.12 -5.41
C GLU A 137 19.34 -6.16 -5.10
N THR A 138 19.07 -5.19 -5.97
CA THR A 138 17.88 -4.33 -5.88
C THR A 138 16.60 -5.16 -5.84
N VAL A 139 16.47 -6.14 -6.75
CA VAL A 139 15.30 -7.04 -6.78
C VAL A 139 15.23 -7.94 -5.53
N ASN A 140 16.36 -8.43 -5.03
CA ASN A 140 16.40 -9.17 -3.75
C ASN A 140 15.98 -8.29 -2.57
N GLN A 141 16.37 -7.02 -2.56
CA GLN A 141 15.99 -6.08 -1.50
C GLN A 141 14.51 -5.77 -1.56
N GLN A 142 13.96 -5.48 -2.73
CA GLN A 142 12.51 -5.28 -2.91
C GLN A 142 11.71 -6.49 -2.43
N TRP A 143 12.21 -7.71 -2.65
CA TRP A 143 11.57 -8.91 -2.12
C TRP A 143 11.61 -8.98 -0.59
N ARG A 144 12.74 -8.62 0.02
CA ARG A 144 12.85 -8.51 1.48
C ARG A 144 11.91 -7.46 2.06
N ASP A 145 11.80 -6.31 1.40
CA ASP A 145 10.89 -5.22 1.80
C ASP A 145 9.42 -5.67 1.71
N ILE A 146 9.05 -6.43 0.67
CA ILE A 146 7.70 -7.03 0.58
C ILE A 146 7.45 -7.97 1.77
N ASN A 147 8.42 -8.79 2.17
CA ASN A 147 8.25 -9.69 3.31
C ASN A 147 8.11 -8.91 4.63
N ASP A 148 8.85 -7.82 4.80
CA ASP A 148 8.70 -6.94 5.97
C ASP A 148 7.33 -6.24 6.00
N TYR A 149 6.86 -5.76 4.86
CA TYR A 149 5.52 -5.20 4.71
C TYR A 149 4.45 -6.22 5.08
N LEU A 150 4.52 -7.43 4.52
CA LEU A 150 3.59 -8.50 4.83
C LEU A 150 3.64 -8.87 6.31
N GLY A 151 4.83 -8.86 6.90
CA GLY A 151 5.01 -9.11 8.33
C GLY A 151 4.23 -8.13 9.20
N ALA A 152 4.36 -6.84 8.90
CA ALA A 152 3.63 -5.80 9.62
C ALA A 152 2.12 -5.86 9.35
N ALA A 153 1.71 -6.16 8.11
CA ALA A 153 0.31 -6.29 7.74
C ALA A 153 -0.36 -7.48 8.45
N CYS A 154 0.28 -8.65 8.48
CA CYS A 154 -0.19 -9.82 9.22
C CYS A 154 -0.33 -9.52 10.71
N TYR A 155 0.65 -8.84 11.32
CA TYR A 155 0.57 -8.45 12.72
C TYR A 155 -0.65 -7.56 13.00
N GLN A 156 -0.95 -6.59 12.13
CA GLN A 156 -2.17 -5.78 12.26
C GLN A 156 -3.42 -6.64 12.24
N VAL A 157 -3.54 -7.57 11.28
CA VAL A 157 -4.73 -8.42 11.14
C VAL A 157 -4.90 -9.35 12.34
N GLU A 158 -3.83 -10.00 12.79
CA GLU A 158 -3.84 -10.96 13.91
C GLU A 158 -4.19 -10.32 15.26
N ASN A 159 -3.90 -9.03 15.42
CA ASN A 159 -4.10 -8.29 16.67
C ASN A 159 -5.25 -7.26 16.59
N ASP A 160 -6.17 -7.43 15.65
CA ASP A 160 -7.36 -6.58 15.45
C ASP A 160 -7.04 -5.09 15.20
N TYR A 161 -6.04 -4.84 14.36
CA TYR A 161 -5.65 -3.54 13.82
C TYR A 161 -5.29 -2.48 14.88
N PRO A 162 -4.30 -2.73 15.77
CA PRO A 162 -3.98 -1.84 16.88
C PRO A 162 -3.57 -0.43 16.43
N LEU A 163 -2.90 -0.27 15.28
CA LEU A 163 -2.57 1.05 14.76
C LEU A 163 -3.80 1.78 14.23
N TRP A 164 -4.76 1.07 13.66
CA TRP A 164 -6.01 1.67 13.20
C TRP A 164 -6.87 2.15 14.36
N GLN A 165 -6.99 1.34 15.42
CA GLN A 165 -7.65 1.75 16.65
C GLN A 165 -7.00 3.01 17.24
N MET A 166 -5.65 3.07 17.22
CA MET A 166 -4.91 4.27 17.64
C MET A 166 -5.20 5.47 16.74
N LEU A 167 -5.32 5.26 15.43
CA LEU A 167 -5.70 6.30 14.46
C LEU A 167 -7.08 6.87 14.78
N GLU A 168 -8.09 6.02 14.99
CA GLU A 168 -9.46 6.44 15.32
C GLU A 168 -9.53 7.22 16.64
N GLN A 169 -8.74 6.83 17.64
CA GLN A 169 -8.63 7.58 18.91
C GLN A 169 -7.87 8.92 18.75
N THR A 170 -6.95 8.97 17.78
CA THR A 170 -6.09 10.14 17.58
C THR A 170 -6.76 11.20 16.71
N VAL A 171 -7.45 10.77 15.64
CA VAL A 171 -8.03 11.58 14.59
C VAL A 171 -9.53 11.73 14.83
N THR A 172 -9.90 12.79 15.55
CA THR A 172 -11.30 13.09 15.89
C THR A 172 -11.81 14.30 15.10
N GLU A 173 -13.15 14.40 14.98
CA GLU A 173 -13.79 15.54 14.32
C GLU A 173 -13.42 16.87 15.01
N GLU A 174 -13.35 16.88 16.34
CA GLU A 174 -13.01 18.07 17.12
C GLU A 174 -11.61 18.57 16.76
N LYS A 175 -10.64 17.66 16.63
CA LYS A 175 -9.27 18.03 16.25
C LYS A 175 -9.19 18.51 14.81
N ALA A 176 -9.92 17.89 13.88
CA ALA A 176 -10.01 18.37 12.50
C ALA A 176 -10.63 19.77 12.42
N ASN A 177 -11.69 20.03 13.19
CA ASN A 177 -12.32 21.35 13.28
C ASN A 177 -11.40 22.40 13.93
N CYS A 178 -10.62 22.01 14.93
CA CYS A 178 -9.62 22.87 15.55
C CYS A 178 -8.56 23.30 14.52
N LEU A 179 -8.03 22.35 13.73
CA LEU A 179 -7.11 22.65 12.63
C LEU A 179 -7.70 23.61 11.60
N ALA A 180 -8.95 23.39 11.18
CA ALA A 180 -9.62 24.28 10.23
C ALA A 180 -9.77 25.71 10.78
N THR A 181 -10.09 25.83 12.07
CA THR A 181 -10.23 27.13 12.75
C THR A 181 -8.87 27.83 12.86
N MET A 182 -7.80 27.10 13.19
CA MET A 182 -6.44 27.63 13.25
C MET A 182 -5.97 28.13 11.89
N LEU A 183 -6.23 27.39 10.81
CA LEU A 183 -5.89 27.83 9.46
C LEU A 183 -6.65 29.10 9.06
N ALA A 184 -7.94 29.19 9.38
CA ALA A 184 -8.77 30.35 9.09
C ALA A 184 -8.33 31.60 9.87
N SER A 185 -7.86 31.45 11.12
CA SER A 185 -7.43 32.56 11.98
C SER A 185 -6.00 33.04 11.73
N ASN A 186 -5.21 32.30 10.93
CA ASN A 186 -3.79 32.59 10.64
C ASN A 186 -3.58 33.93 9.90
N GLY A 187 -4.63 34.52 9.29
CA GLY A 187 -4.56 35.79 8.57
C GLY A 187 -3.78 35.75 7.24
N LYS A 188 -3.11 34.63 6.93
CA LYS A 188 -2.44 34.38 5.65
C LYS A 188 -3.42 33.90 4.59
N LYS A 189 -3.13 34.23 3.33
CA LYS A 189 -3.89 33.72 2.19
C LYS A 189 -3.64 32.21 2.04
N LEU A 190 -4.71 31.42 2.12
CA LEU A 190 -4.66 29.97 1.94
C LEU A 190 -4.44 29.60 0.46
N GLN A 191 -3.62 28.58 0.23
CA GLN A 191 -3.45 27.92 -1.06
C GLN A 191 -4.60 26.93 -1.27
N LYS A 192 -5.05 26.80 -2.53
CA LYS A 192 -6.10 25.86 -2.92
C LYS A 192 -5.49 24.57 -3.46
N ASP A 193 -6.07 23.45 -3.05
CA ASP A 193 -5.81 22.10 -3.55
C ASP A 193 -7.20 21.46 -3.74
N ASP A 194 -7.76 21.64 -4.94
CA ASP A 194 -9.17 21.37 -5.26
C ASP A 194 -10.14 22.03 -4.26
N GLU A 195 -10.91 21.21 -3.53
CA GLU A 195 -11.87 21.65 -2.50
C GLU A 195 -11.19 22.04 -1.18
N PHE A 196 -9.91 21.71 -1.02
CA PHE A 196 -9.15 21.96 0.20
C PHE A 196 -8.46 23.33 0.16
N SER A 197 -8.35 23.94 1.34
CA SER A 197 -7.64 25.22 1.53
C SER A 197 -6.65 25.07 2.66
N GLY A 198 -5.38 25.42 2.42
CA GLY A 198 -4.31 25.15 3.35
C GLY A 198 -3.08 26.03 3.21
N LEU A 199 -2.07 25.75 4.01
CA LEU A 199 -0.80 26.46 3.98
C LEU A 199 0.35 25.56 4.45
N TRP A 200 1.56 25.88 4.00
CA TRP A 200 2.78 25.22 4.45
C TRP A 200 3.21 25.73 5.82
N GLN A 201 3.43 24.80 6.75
CA GLN A 201 3.87 25.01 8.12
C GLN A 201 5.19 24.29 8.37
N GLY A 202 6.28 24.83 7.84
CA GLY A 202 7.58 24.13 7.81
C GLY A 202 7.58 23.07 6.71
N GLU A 203 7.84 21.82 7.06
CA GLU A 203 7.92 20.70 6.10
C GLU A 203 6.56 20.10 5.72
N LEU A 204 5.49 20.53 6.40
CA LEU A 204 4.15 19.98 6.21
C LEU A 204 3.22 21.00 5.56
N PHE A 205 2.49 20.57 4.54
CA PHE A 205 1.31 21.29 4.06
C PHE A 205 0.08 20.77 4.77
N ILE A 206 -0.69 21.67 5.38
CA ILE A 206 -1.92 21.31 6.08
C ILE A 206 -3.06 22.04 5.39
N ALA A 207 -4.05 21.29 4.91
CA ALA A 207 -5.23 21.84 4.29
C ALA A 207 -6.49 21.20 4.84
N THR A 208 -7.59 21.94 4.86
CA THR A 208 -8.87 21.46 5.35
C THR A 208 -9.97 21.71 4.34
N ARG A 209 -10.95 20.82 4.32
CA ARG A 209 -12.24 21.00 3.65
C ARG A 209 -13.33 20.89 4.72
N PRO A 210 -14.19 21.91 4.91
CA PRO A 210 -15.27 21.82 5.88
C PRO A 210 -16.27 20.71 5.50
N ALA A 211 -17.10 20.29 6.47
CA ALA A 211 -18.22 19.40 6.20
C ALA A 211 -19.13 19.96 5.09
N GLY A 212 -19.69 19.09 4.27
CA GLY A 212 -20.52 19.47 3.12
C GLY A 212 -21.27 18.28 2.52
N GLU A 213 -21.78 18.45 1.30
CA GLU A 213 -22.60 17.43 0.63
C GLU A 213 -21.86 16.10 0.41
N THR A 214 -20.55 16.16 0.18
CA THR A 214 -19.70 15.00 -0.12
C THR A 214 -18.96 14.45 1.10
N SER A 215 -19.07 15.10 2.27
CA SER A 215 -18.44 14.60 3.50
C SER A 215 -19.16 15.08 4.77
N PRO A 216 -19.53 14.16 5.68
CA PRO A 216 -20.28 14.46 6.88
C PRO A 216 -19.49 15.24 7.96
N ALA A 217 -18.17 15.40 7.81
CA ALA A 217 -17.31 16.10 8.76
C ALA A 217 -16.14 16.81 8.05
N THR A 218 -15.47 17.72 8.76
CA THR A 218 -14.29 18.43 8.26
C THR A 218 -13.18 17.45 7.93
N SER A 219 -12.73 17.43 6.68
CA SER A 219 -11.63 16.58 6.21
C SER A 219 -10.31 17.36 6.25
N VAL A 220 -9.20 16.66 6.51
CA VAL A 220 -7.85 17.23 6.59
C VAL A 220 -6.93 16.55 5.58
N ILE A 221 -6.11 17.32 4.87
CA ILE A 221 -4.96 16.83 4.13
C ILE A 221 -3.70 17.24 4.88
N ILE A 222 -2.79 16.27 5.07
CA ILE A 222 -1.42 16.55 5.48
C ILE A 222 -0.50 16.02 4.38
N SER A 223 0.28 16.92 3.77
CA SER A 223 1.26 16.57 2.73
C SER A 223 2.67 16.85 3.19
N TRP A 224 3.62 16.08 2.67
CA TRP A 224 5.04 16.23 2.92
C TRP A 224 5.84 15.91 1.65
N HIS A 225 7.08 16.39 1.61
CA HIS A 225 7.99 16.10 0.52
C HIS A 225 8.58 14.68 0.63
N VAL A 226 8.62 13.97 -0.50
CA VAL A 226 9.28 12.66 -0.64
C VAL A 226 10.20 12.76 -1.86
N GLY A 227 11.46 13.12 -1.64
CA GLY A 227 12.35 13.51 -2.74
C GLY A 227 11.79 14.72 -3.47
N ASP A 228 11.63 14.61 -4.78
CA ASP A 228 11.05 15.67 -5.63
C ASP A 228 9.51 15.63 -5.68
N ASP A 229 8.89 14.59 -5.12
CA ASP A 229 7.43 14.39 -5.11
C ASP A 229 6.78 14.91 -3.82
N ILE A 230 5.45 14.96 -3.83
CA ILE A 230 4.60 15.29 -2.67
C ILE A 230 3.64 14.14 -2.42
N GLY A 231 3.83 13.47 -1.29
CA GLY A 231 2.86 12.53 -0.74
C GLY A 231 1.83 13.25 0.13
N SER A 232 0.58 12.82 0.08
CA SER A 232 -0.48 13.33 0.96
C SER A 232 -1.23 12.20 1.65
N TYR A 233 -1.61 12.43 2.91
CA TYR A 233 -2.70 11.71 3.56
C TYR A 233 -3.94 12.57 3.62
N LEU A 234 -5.09 11.98 3.29
CA LEU A 234 -6.40 12.53 3.53
C LEU A 234 -7.04 11.80 4.71
N TYR A 235 -7.37 12.57 5.74
CA TYR A 235 -8.18 12.17 6.89
C TYR A 235 -9.60 12.66 6.63
N GLY A 236 -10.49 11.75 6.27
CA GLY A 236 -11.87 12.06 5.93
C GLY A 236 -12.85 11.22 6.74
N TRP A 237 -14.13 11.58 6.65
CA TRP A 237 -15.22 10.80 7.23
C TRP A 237 -16.16 10.36 6.11
N LEU A 238 -16.62 9.13 6.18
CA LEU A 238 -17.62 8.54 5.28
C LEU A 238 -18.75 7.96 6.13
N ASN A 239 -19.97 7.94 5.60
CA ASN A 239 -21.05 7.21 6.26
C ASN A 239 -20.94 5.72 5.93
N ASN A 240 -21.02 4.86 6.94
CA ASN A 240 -21.12 3.41 6.76
C ASN A 240 -22.53 3.02 6.26
N GLU A 241 -22.76 1.72 6.04
CA GLU A 241 -24.07 1.21 5.57
C GLU A 241 -25.23 1.51 6.53
N GLN A 242 -24.93 1.76 7.81
CA GLN A 242 -25.88 2.12 8.86
C GLN A 242 -26.08 3.64 8.98
N GLY A 243 -25.37 4.44 8.17
CA GLY A 243 -25.41 5.89 8.20
C GLY A 243 -24.54 6.52 9.29
N GLU A 244 -23.76 5.73 10.03
CA GLU A 244 -22.84 6.24 11.04
C GLU A 244 -21.54 6.73 10.40
N LYS A 245 -20.98 7.80 10.91
CA LYS A 245 -19.72 8.35 10.40
C LYS A 245 -18.56 7.47 10.83
N GLN A 246 -17.71 7.12 9.87
CA GLN A 246 -16.49 6.36 10.09
C GLN A 246 -15.29 7.10 9.48
N LEU A 247 -14.17 7.06 10.20
CA LEU A 247 -12.91 7.60 9.70
C LEU A 247 -12.47 6.80 8.47
N ALA A 248 -12.10 7.51 7.41
CA ALA A 248 -11.51 6.97 6.20
C ALA A 248 -10.15 7.64 5.98
N LEU A 249 -9.12 6.82 5.81
CA LEU A 249 -7.76 7.27 5.51
C LEU A 249 -7.46 6.96 4.04
N ALA A 250 -6.91 7.93 3.32
CA ALA A 250 -6.47 7.74 1.95
C ALA A 250 -5.08 8.34 1.71
N ILE A 251 -4.34 7.76 0.77
CA ILE A 251 -3.04 8.24 0.31
C ILE A 251 -3.18 8.81 -1.11
N ARG A 252 -2.53 9.94 -1.36
CA ARG A 252 -2.26 10.43 -2.71
C ARG A 252 -0.75 10.38 -2.90
N PRO A 253 -0.23 9.44 -3.72
CA PRO A 253 1.20 9.18 -3.80
C PRO A 253 1.97 10.29 -4.54
N GLY A 254 1.30 11.06 -5.39
CA GLY A 254 1.87 12.23 -6.06
C GLY A 254 0.84 13.33 -6.25
N LYS A 255 1.27 14.59 -6.37
CA LYS A 255 0.38 15.77 -6.42
C LYS A 255 -0.73 15.68 -7.48
N ASN A 256 -0.44 15.08 -8.63
CA ASN A 256 -1.37 14.97 -9.76
C ASN A 256 -2.15 13.65 -9.79
N GLU A 257 -1.98 12.80 -8.79
CA GLU A 257 -2.72 11.54 -8.67
C GLU A 257 -4.00 11.72 -7.84
N GLN A 258 -4.92 10.78 -7.98
CA GLN A 258 -6.10 10.71 -7.12
C GLN A 258 -5.74 10.15 -5.74
N PHE A 259 -6.65 10.32 -4.78
CA PHE A 259 -6.55 9.64 -3.49
C PHE A 259 -7.00 8.18 -3.61
N PHE A 260 -6.24 7.29 -2.97
CA PHE A 260 -6.53 5.86 -2.87
C PHE A 260 -6.77 5.51 -1.40
N THR A 261 -7.88 4.83 -1.12
CA THR A 261 -8.18 4.36 0.24
C THR A 261 -7.07 3.46 0.76
N LEU A 262 -6.58 3.74 1.97
CA LEU A 262 -5.63 2.90 2.67
C LEU A 262 -6.37 1.81 3.44
N ASN A 263 -5.77 0.64 3.51
CA ASN A 263 -6.30 -0.44 4.32
C ASN A 263 -5.85 -0.27 5.77
N ARG A 264 -6.61 -0.87 6.67
CA ARG A 264 -6.31 -0.88 8.11
C ARG A 264 -4.99 -1.61 8.44
N PHE A 265 -4.55 -2.51 7.56
CA PHE A 265 -3.28 -3.23 7.71
C PHE A 265 -2.08 -2.53 7.07
N ASP A 266 -2.24 -1.37 6.41
CA ASP A 266 -1.12 -0.59 5.83
C ASP A 266 -0.32 0.12 6.95
N ALA A 267 0.34 -0.69 7.78
CA ALA A 267 0.85 -0.32 9.10
C ALA A 267 1.78 0.90 9.08
N GLU A 268 2.72 0.98 8.14
CA GLU A 268 3.64 2.14 8.03
C GLU A 268 2.87 3.43 7.77
N HIS A 269 1.88 3.39 6.87
CA HIS A 269 1.06 4.56 6.56
C HIS A 269 0.17 4.96 7.72
N VAL A 270 -0.48 4.00 8.38
CA VAL A 270 -1.32 4.27 9.55
C VAL A 270 -0.48 4.86 10.69
N GLN A 271 0.70 4.28 10.99
CA GLN A 271 1.61 4.79 12.01
C GLN A 271 2.09 6.21 11.68
N ARG A 272 2.47 6.47 10.43
CA ARG A 272 2.88 7.81 9.99
C ARG A 272 1.74 8.81 10.09
N ALA A 273 0.54 8.41 9.67
CA ALA A 273 -0.65 9.25 9.73
C ALA A 273 -0.99 9.64 11.18
N VAL A 274 -0.93 8.69 12.12
CA VAL A 274 -1.06 8.95 13.56
C VAL A 274 -0.04 9.98 14.03
N ALA A 275 1.24 9.77 13.68
CA ALA A 275 2.32 10.65 14.13
C ALA A 275 2.19 12.08 13.58
N LEU A 276 1.88 12.20 12.28
CA LEU A 276 1.64 13.49 11.63
C LEU A 276 0.45 14.23 12.25
N PHE A 277 -0.66 13.54 12.48
CA PHE A 277 -1.85 14.17 13.05
C PHE A 277 -1.63 14.63 14.50
N LYS A 278 -0.85 13.87 15.29
CA LYS A 278 -0.44 14.29 16.65
C LYS A 278 0.41 15.56 16.62
N LEU A 279 1.37 15.65 15.70
CA LEU A 279 2.23 16.83 15.59
C LEU A 279 1.42 18.11 15.34
N VAL A 280 0.48 18.06 14.40
CA VAL A 280 -0.27 19.26 13.99
C VAL A 280 -1.33 19.72 15.02
N THR A 281 -1.65 18.89 16.01
CA THR A 281 -2.67 19.18 17.04
C THR A 281 -2.09 19.46 18.43
N SER A 282 -0.76 19.50 18.59
CA SER A 282 -0.09 19.65 19.89
C SER A 282 0.19 21.10 20.31
N GLU A 283 -0.63 22.08 19.90
CA GLU A 283 -0.58 23.47 20.38
C GLU A 283 -1.71 23.80 21.35
#